data_AF-A0A1H7EUC3-F1
#
_entry.id   AF-A0A1H7EUC3-F1
#
_cell.length_a   1.000
_cell.length_b   1.000
_cell.length_c   1.000
_cell.angle_alpha   90.00
_cell.angle_beta   90.00
_cell.angle_gamma   90.00
#
_symmetry.space_group_name_H-M   'P 1'
#
loop_
_entity.id
_entity.type
_entity.pdbx_description
1 polymer ?
#
loop_
_entity_poly.entity_id
_entity_poly.type
_entity_poly.pdbx_seq_one_letter_code
_entity_poly.pdbx_strand_id
1 'polypeptide(L)'
;MSIGHCNNSTKWFITINQKQHYLKKSEIGLAKKLALKKYVKLKIKALEASLAEIKLHETKTTKAQVALNNLLNDNAYIELLSDYLGKLKSEATVWANADYPKNTKHPESLVHPTVGGLMVRSKSESMIAIALSEQQIPFRYENLITNQIYLGENLIATFETSDCPLDYQSINNKINQFLK
;
A
#
# COMPACT_ATOMS: atom_id res chain seq x y z
N MET A 1 -28.27 29.03 -0.19
CA MET A 1 -28.76 29.01 -1.59
C MET A 1 -28.68 27.59 -2.12
N SER A 2 -29.82 27.00 -2.49
CA SER A 2 -29.94 25.63 -3.01
C SER A 2 -30.79 25.61 -4.28
N ILE A 3 -30.48 24.72 -5.23
CA ILE A 3 -31.22 24.59 -6.50
C ILE A 3 -32.21 23.43 -6.44
N GLY A 4 -33.40 23.67 -7.01
CA GLY A 4 -34.46 22.69 -7.22
C GLY A 4 -35.09 22.81 -8.61
N HIS A 5 -35.86 21.80 -8.98
CA HIS A 5 -36.66 21.77 -10.20
C HIS A 5 -38.05 21.22 -9.85
N CYS A 6 -39.06 21.58 -10.65
CA CYS A 6 -40.42 21.06 -10.48
C CYS A 6 -40.61 19.85 -11.40
N ASN A 7 -41.02 18.70 -10.86
CA ASN A 7 -40.99 17.37 -11.52
C ASN A 7 -41.73 17.27 -12.88
N ASN A 8 -42.53 18.27 -13.26
CA ASN A 8 -43.26 18.31 -14.53
C ASN A 8 -42.91 19.51 -15.42
N SER A 9 -41.87 20.30 -15.10
CA SER A 9 -41.47 21.45 -15.92
C SER A 9 -39.95 21.68 -15.89
N THR A 10 -39.38 22.12 -17.01
CA THR A 10 -37.96 22.52 -17.13
C THR A 10 -37.60 23.82 -16.38
N LYS A 11 -38.43 24.23 -15.40
CA LYS A 11 -38.25 25.46 -14.63
C LYS A 11 -37.37 25.19 -13.42
N TRP A 12 -36.27 25.93 -13.33
CA TRP A 12 -35.32 25.89 -12.22
C TRP A 12 -35.61 27.01 -11.23
N PHE A 13 -35.42 26.74 -9.95
CA PHE A 13 -35.52 27.76 -8.91
C PHE A 13 -34.39 27.64 -7.90
N ILE A 14 -34.06 28.77 -7.28
CA ILE A 14 -33.12 28.87 -6.18
C ILE A 14 -33.86 29.24 -4.90
N THR A 15 -33.48 28.62 -3.79
CA THR A 15 -34.00 28.98 -2.47
C THR A 15 -33.00 29.85 -1.75
N ILE A 16 -33.40 31.09 -1.43
CA ILE A 16 -32.63 32.06 -0.65
C ILE A 16 -33.50 32.46 0.54
N ASN A 17 -32.99 32.32 1.77
CA ASN A 17 -33.72 32.70 2.99
C ASN A 17 -35.15 32.12 3.04
N GLN A 18 -35.29 30.83 2.72
CA GLN A 18 -36.56 30.10 2.67
C GLN A 18 -37.58 30.56 1.59
N LYS A 19 -37.24 31.54 0.76
CA LYS A 19 -38.05 31.96 -0.40
C LYS A 19 -37.50 31.39 -1.70
N GLN A 20 -38.40 31.00 -2.60
CA GLN A 20 -38.06 30.45 -3.91
C GLN A 20 -38.09 31.54 -4.98
N HIS A 21 -37.01 31.60 -5.76
CA HIS A 21 -36.88 32.50 -6.90
C HIS A 21 -36.63 31.67 -8.15
N TYR A 22 -37.51 31.79 -9.15
CA TYR A 22 -37.34 31.10 -10.42
C TYR A 22 -36.21 31.74 -11.24
N LEU A 23 -35.37 30.88 -11.83
CA LEU A 23 -34.30 31.31 -12.71
C LEU A 23 -34.83 31.50 -14.12
N LYS A 24 -34.46 32.61 -14.75
CA LYS A 24 -34.74 32.87 -16.17
C LYS A 24 -33.83 32.01 -17.05
N LYS A 25 -34.22 31.79 -18.31
CA LYS A 25 -33.40 31.04 -19.29
C LYS A 25 -32.01 31.67 -19.50
N SER A 26 -31.89 32.99 -19.41
CA SER A 26 -30.61 33.71 -19.47
C SER A 26 -29.66 33.38 -18.32
N GLU A 27 -30.17 32.86 -17.20
CA GLU A 27 -29.41 32.54 -15.98
C GLU A 27 -29.01 31.05 -15.91
N ILE A 28 -29.09 30.33 -17.03
CA ILE A 28 -28.79 28.90 -17.09
C ILE A 28 -27.36 28.57 -16.66
N GLY A 29 -26.40 29.49 -16.85
CA GLY A 29 -25.03 29.34 -16.35
C GLY A 29 -24.98 29.27 -14.82
N LEU A 30 -25.78 30.08 -14.12
CA LEU A 30 -25.91 30.03 -12.67
C LEU A 30 -26.59 28.73 -12.23
N ALA A 31 -27.64 28.29 -12.94
CA ALA A 31 -28.32 27.03 -12.67
C ALA A 31 -27.35 25.83 -12.75
N LYS A 32 -26.52 25.77 -13.79
CA LYS A 32 -25.48 24.73 -13.97
C LYS A 32 -24.47 24.73 -12.82
N LYS A 33 -23.96 25.91 -12.43
CA LYS A 33 -23.01 26.04 -11.30
C LYS A 33 -23.62 25.56 -9.98
N LEU A 34 -24.88 25.92 -9.71
CA LEU A 34 -25.58 25.49 -8.50
C LEU A 34 -25.90 23.99 -8.50
N ALA A 35 -26.26 23.43 -9.66
CA ALA A 35 -26.48 21.99 -9.81
C ALA A 35 -25.18 21.22 -9.57
N LEU A 36 -24.06 21.67 -10.14
CA LEU A 36 -22.74 21.08 -9.89
C LEU A 36 -22.36 21.16 -8.41
N LYS A 37 -22.53 22.32 -7.77
CA LYS A 37 -22.29 22.48 -6.32
C LYS A 37 -23.12 21.49 -5.49
N LYS A 38 -24.40 21.30 -5.84
CA LYS A 38 -25.29 20.34 -5.16
C LYS A 38 -24.81 18.90 -5.38
N TYR A 39 -24.46 18.54 -6.61
CA TYR A 39 -23.93 17.22 -6.96
C TYR A 39 -22.65 16.91 -6.18
N VAL A 40 -21.64 17.79 -6.25
CA VAL A 40 -20.36 17.59 -5.55
C VAL A 40 -20.58 17.46 -4.04
N LYS A 41 -21.45 18.29 -3.44
CA LYS A 41 -21.76 18.18 -2.01
C LYS A 41 -22.38 16.83 -1.65
N LEU A 42 -23.31 16.32 -2.46
CA LEU A 42 -23.90 15.00 -2.24
C LEU A 42 -22.89 13.88 -2.48
N LYS A 43 -22.02 14.02 -3.49
CA LYS A 43 -20.98 13.04 -3.80
C LYS A 43 -19.96 12.94 -2.66
N ILE A 44 -19.51 14.06 -2.11
CA ILE A 44 -18.65 14.11 -0.91
C ILE A 44 -19.34 13.37 0.24
N LYS A 45 -20.59 13.72 0.56
CA LYS A 45 -21.33 13.06 1.65
C LYS A 45 -21.47 11.55 1.45
N ALA A 46 -21.72 11.11 0.22
CA ALA A 46 -21.81 9.69 -0.10
C ALA A 46 -20.46 8.98 0.06
N LEU A 47 -19.37 9.59 -0.43
CA LEU A 47 -18.02 9.05 -0.30
C LEU A 47 -17.57 8.99 1.17
N GLU A 48 -17.86 10.03 1.96
CA GLU A 48 -17.59 10.06 3.40
C GLU A 48 -18.31 8.93 4.14
N ALA A 49 -19.57 8.66 3.79
CA ALA A 49 -20.34 7.57 4.37
C ALA A 49 -19.75 6.19 4.03
N SER A 50 -19.41 5.94 2.77
CA SER A 50 -18.73 4.70 2.35
C SER A 50 -17.38 4.53 3.03
N LEU A 51 -16.61 5.62 3.18
CA LEU A 51 -15.31 5.59 3.84
C LEU A 51 -15.45 5.27 5.33
N ALA A 52 -16.46 5.83 6.01
CA ALA A 52 -16.78 5.51 7.40
C ALA A 52 -17.17 4.03 7.59
N GLU A 53 -17.92 3.46 6.64
CA GLU A 53 -18.32 2.05 6.65
C GLU A 53 -17.10 1.12 6.48
N ILE A 54 -16.19 1.42 5.55
CA ILE A 54 -14.94 0.68 5.36
C ILE A 54 -14.09 0.73 6.65
N LYS A 55 -13.88 1.91 7.23
CA LYS A 55 -13.12 2.07 8.49
C LYS A 55 -13.76 1.32 9.66
N LEU A 56 -15.07 1.28 9.72
CA LEU A 56 -15.79 0.50 10.72
C LEU A 56 -15.54 -1.00 10.53
N HIS A 57 -15.45 -1.48 9.29
CA HIS A 57 -15.10 -2.86 8.98
C HIS A 57 -13.63 -3.20 9.25
N GLU A 58 -12.69 -2.27 9.02
CA GLU A 58 -11.27 -2.45 9.37
C GLU A 58 -11.07 -2.65 10.88
N THR A 59 -11.85 -1.93 11.70
CA THR A 59 -11.78 -2.03 13.17
C THR A 59 -12.60 -3.18 13.75
N LYS A 60 -13.65 -3.63 13.04
CA LYS A 60 -14.47 -4.79 13.41
C LYS A 60 -13.96 -6.05 12.73
N THR A 61 -12.83 -6.56 13.19
CA THR A 61 -12.50 -7.96 12.90
C THR A 61 -13.57 -8.85 13.54
N THR A 62 -14.33 -9.58 12.73
CA THR A 62 -15.39 -10.44 13.26
C THR A 62 -14.78 -11.58 14.07
N LYS A 63 -15.52 -12.13 15.04
CA LYS A 63 -15.06 -13.31 15.78
C LYS A 63 -14.68 -14.47 14.86
N ALA A 64 -15.40 -14.62 13.74
CA ALA A 64 -15.09 -15.61 12.71
C ALA A 64 -13.75 -15.31 12.01
N GLN A 65 -13.46 -14.05 11.68
CA GLN A 65 -12.19 -13.65 11.09
C GLN A 65 -11.02 -13.82 12.06
N VAL A 66 -11.20 -13.50 13.34
CA VAL A 66 -10.18 -13.78 14.38
C VAL A 66 -9.94 -15.28 14.50
N ALA A 67 -11.00 -16.10 14.55
CA ALA A 67 -10.87 -17.55 14.62
C ALA A 67 -10.15 -18.12 13.40
N LEU A 68 -10.46 -17.62 12.19
CA LEU A 68 -9.77 -18.01 10.96
C LEU A 68 -8.28 -17.61 11.01
N ASN A 69 -7.96 -16.37 11.40
CA ASN A 69 -6.58 -15.92 11.51
C ASN A 69 -5.81 -16.74 12.55
N ASN A 70 -6.42 -17.08 13.69
CA ASN A 70 -5.81 -17.93 14.70
C ASN A 70 -5.51 -19.34 14.17
N LEU A 71 -6.45 -19.92 13.41
CA LEU A 71 -6.25 -21.22 12.76
C LEU A 71 -5.12 -21.16 11.73
N LEU A 72 -5.08 -20.11 10.91
CA LEU A 72 -4.05 -19.91 9.88
C LEU A 72 -2.68 -19.51 10.45
N ASN A 73 -2.58 -19.19 11.75
CA ASN A 73 -1.34 -18.94 12.46
C ASN A 73 -0.83 -20.18 13.23
N ASP A 74 -1.62 -21.26 13.28
CA ASP A 74 -1.22 -22.51 13.92
C ASP A 74 -0.53 -23.42 12.91
N ASN A 75 0.78 -23.66 13.12
CA ASN A 75 1.60 -24.46 12.23
C ASN A 75 1.05 -25.88 11.98
N ALA A 76 0.39 -26.50 12.96
CA ALA A 76 -0.17 -27.85 12.77
C ALA A 76 -1.32 -27.82 11.75
N TYR A 77 -2.16 -26.79 11.79
CA TYR A 77 -3.22 -26.59 10.80
C TYR A 77 -2.67 -26.15 9.44
N ILE A 78 -1.66 -25.29 9.42
CA ILE A 78 -0.99 -24.89 8.17
C ILE A 78 -0.41 -26.10 7.44
N GLU A 79 0.20 -27.04 8.17
CA GLU A 79 0.78 -28.27 7.60
C GLU A 79 -0.31 -29.16 6.97
N LEU A 80 -1.42 -29.37 7.68
CA LEU A 80 -2.57 -30.14 7.17
C LEU A 80 -3.26 -29.46 5.97
N LEU A 81 -3.26 -28.13 5.93
CA LEU A 81 -3.86 -27.35 4.85
C LEU A 81 -2.87 -27.02 3.73
N SER A 82 -1.62 -27.46 3.83
CA SER A 82 -0.53 -27.06 2.94
C SER A 82 -0.76 -27.49 1.48
N ASP A 83 -1.46 -28.59 1.23
CA ASP A 83 -1.83 -29.04 -0.12
C ASP A 83 -2.82 -28.09 -0.81
N TYR A 84 -3.71 -27.47 -0.03
CA TYR A 84 -4.70 -26.52 -0.52
C TYR A 84 -4.13 -25.10 -0.57
N LEU A 85 -3.48 -24.66 0.51
CA LEU A 85 -2.81 -23.36 0.59
C LEU A 85 -1.64 -23.28 -0.40
N GLY A 86 -0.96 -24.40 -0.65
CA GLY A 86 0.12 -24.53 -1.64
C GLY A 86 -0.33 -24.19 -3.06
N LYS A 87 -1.59 -24.48 -3.42
CA LYS A 87 -2.19 -24.06 -4.70
C LYS A 87 -2.45 -22.54 -4.77
N LEU A 88 -2.53 -21.88 -3.62
CA LEU A 88 -2.76 -20.44 -3.47
C LEU A 88 -1.48 -19.66 -3.16
N LYS A 89 -0.33 -20.33 -2.95
CA LYS A 89 0.93 -19.66 -2.63
C LYS A 89 1.28 -18.71 -3.77
N SER A 90 1.38 -17.43 -3.44
CA SER A 90 1.88 -16.44 -4.37
C SER A 90 3.31 -16.81 -4.78
N GLU A 91 3.68 -16.49 -6.02
CA GLU A 91 5.04 -16.66 -6.53
C GLU A 91 6.09 -16.05 -5.57
N ALA A 92 5.76 -14.92 -4.93
CA ALA A 92 6.60 -14.27 -3.93
C ALA A 92 6.82 -15.13 -2.66
N THR A 93 5.81 -15.88 -2.21
CA THR A 93 5.93 -16.81 -1.08
C THR A 93 6.77 -18.03 -1.44
N VAL A 94 6.61 -18.55 -2.65
CA VAL A 94 7.45 -19.65 -3.17
C VAL A 94 8.90 -19.18 -3.27
N TRP A 95 9.12 -18.00 -3.84
CA TRP A 95 10.44 -17.37 -3.92
C TRP A 95 11.06 -17.20 -2.54
N ALA A 96 10.36 -16.65 -1.55
CA ALA A 96 10.95 -16.41 -0.22
C ALA A 96 11.39 -17.71 0.50
N ASN A 97 10.65 -18.80 0.29
CA ASN A 97 10.91 -20.10 0.94
C ASN A 97 11.82 -21.05 0.15
N ALA A 98 11.98 -20.85 -1.16
CA ALA A 98 12.89 -21.65 -1.97
C ALA A 98 14.34 -21.50 -1.49
N ASP A 99 15.16 -22.53 -1.61
CA ASP A 99 16.56 -22.49 -1.19
C ASP A 99 17.34 -21.37 -1.90
N TYR A 100 18.24 -20.73 -1.16
CA TYR A 100 19.08 -19.64 -1.65
C TYR A 100 20.42 -19.58 -0.92
N PRO A 101 21.47 -19.06 -1.57
CA PRO A 101 22.78 -18.94 -0.95
C PRO A 101 22.71 -17.90 0.18
N LYS A 102 23.03 -18.32 1.40
CA LYS A 102 23.08 -17.46 2.59
C LYS A 102 24.51 -17.11 2.95
N ASN A 103 24.70 -15.97 3.59
CA ASN A 103 26.00 -15.60 4.13
C ASN A 103 26.39 -16.55 5.29
N THR A 104 27.43 -17.34 5.09
CA THR A 104 27.97 -18.27 6.10
C THR A 104 29.02 -17.64 7.01
N LYS A 105 29.36 -16.36 6.80
CA LYS A 105 30.31 -15.64 7.67
C LYS A 105 29.65 -15.31 9.01
N HIS A 106 30.45 -15.37 10.07
CA HIS A 106 30.06 -14.99 11.43
C HIS A 106 28.73 -15.62 11.92
N PRO A 107 28.58 -16.95 11.87
CA PRO A 107 27.37 -17.62 12.37
C PRO A 107 27.14 -17.37 13.86
N GLU A 108 28.21 -17.11 14.63
CA GLU A 108 28.15 -16.77 16.05
C GLU A 108 27.37 -15.48 16.35
N SER A 109 27.20 -14.61 15.35
CA SER A 109 26.49 -13.34 15.51
C SER A 109 24.97 -13.47 15.34
N LEU A 110 24.45 -14.63 14.90
CA LEU A 110 23.01 -14.88 14.70
C LEU A 110 22.31 -15.18 16.03
N VAL A 111 22.24 -14.18 16.91
CA VAL A 111 21.77 -14.34 18.30
C VAL A 111 20.40 -13.74 18.57
N HIS A 112 19.88 -12.91 17.66
CA HIS A 112 18.60 -12.23 17.88
C HIS A 112 17.45 -12.97 17.19
N PRO A 113 16.47 -13.49 17.95
CA PRO A 113 15.34 -14.21 17.37
C PRO A 113 14.29 -13.25 16.79
N THR A 114 13.62 -13.68 15.71
CA THR A 114 12.48 -12.99 15.12
C THR A 114 11.22 -13.87 15.14
N VAL A 115 10.09 -13.30 14.74
CA VAL A 115 8.89 -14.08 14.43
C VAL A 115 9.19 -15.11 13.34
N GLY A 116 8.70 -16.35 13.51
CA GLY A 116 8.94 -17.44 12.56
C GLY A 116 10.28 -18.19 12.71
N GLY A 117 11.05 -17.94 13.79
CA GLY A 117 12.25 -18.73 14.12
C GLY A 117 13.51 -18.36 13.33
N LEU A 118 13.47 -17.29 12.53
CA LEU A 118 14.66 -16.73 11.89
C LEU A 118 15.54 -16.03 12.95
N MET A 119 16.84 -16.30 12.90
CA MET A 119 17.85 -15.66 13.74
C MET A 119 18.58 -14.59 12.91
N VAL A 120 18.78 -13.40 13.48
CA VAL A 120 19.43 -12.26 12.82
C VAL A 120 20.56 -11.68 13.67
N ARG A 121 21.42 -10.86 13.06
CA ARG A 121 22.67 -10.35 13.65
C ARG A 121 22.49 -9.12 14.54
N SER A 122 21.36 -8.43 14.47
CA SER A 122 21.12 -7.25 15.30
C SER A 122 19.66 -7.05 15.73
N LYS A 123 19.47 -6.23 16.77
CA LYS A 123 18.14 -5.84 17.25
C LYS A 123 17.36 -5.03 16.22
N SER A 124 18.03 -4.17 15.46
CA SER A 124 17.41 -3.40 14.36
C SER A 124 16.97 -4.33 13.22
N GLU A 125 17.77 -5.32 12.85
CA GLU A 125 17.36 -6.34 11.87
C GLU A 125 16.16 -7.14 12.35
N SER A 126 16.09 -7.44 13.65
CA SER A 126 14.92 -8.14 14.22
C SER A 126 13.65 -7.30 14.07
N MET A 127 13.73 -5.99 14.34
CA MET A 127 12.60 -5.08 14.13
C MET A 127 12.16 -5.04 12.66
N ILE A 128 13.12 -5.03 11.72
CA ILE A 128 12.82 -5.05 10.28
C ILE A 128 12.13 -6.36 9.89
N ALA A 129 12.67 -7.50 10.30
CA ALA A 129 12.10 -8.82 9.99
C ALA A 129 10.69 -9.00 10.57
N ILE A 130 10.46 -8.51 11.79
CA ILE A 130 9.13 -8.50 12.42
C ILE A 130 8.17 -7.64 11.61
N ALA A 131 8.54 -6.40 11.28
CA ALA A 131 7.69 -5.48 10.52
C ALA A 131 7.32 -6.04 9.14
N LEU A 132 8.27 -6.65 8.42
CA LEU A 132 8.00 -7.30 7.14
C LEU A 132 7.03 -8.48 7.28
N SER A 133 7.20 -9.29 8.33
CA SER A 133 6.35 -10.44 8.61
C SER A 133 4.93 -10.02 9.02
N GLU A 134 4.77 -8.98 9.84
CA GLU A 134 3.48 -8.42 10.24
C GLU A 134 2.68 -7.91 9.04
N GLN A 135 3.38 -7.35 8.04
CA GLN A 135 2.77 -6.89 6.79
C GLN A 135 2.65 -7.98 5.71
N GLN A 136 3.00 -9.24 6.04
CA GLN A 136 2.99 -10.37 5.12
C GLN A 136 3.81 -10.15 3.84
N ILE A 137 4.92 -9.39 3.94
CA ILE A 137 5.83 -9.12 2.83
C ILE A 137 6.88 -10.23 2.77
N PRO A 138 6.93 -11.08 1.72
CA PRO A 138 7.93 -12.13 1.61
C PRO A 138 9.34 -11.55 1.42
N PHE A 139 10.32 -12.04 2.18
CA PHE A 139 11.71 -11.56 2.12
C PHE A 139 12.72 -12.70 2.32
N ARG A 140 13.98 -12.45 1.96
CA ARG A 140 15.12 -13.35 2.19
C ARG A 140 16.20 -12.63 2.98
N TYR A 141 16.58 -13.18 4.12
CA TYR A 141 17.60 -12.61 4.99
C TYR A 141 18.99 -13.17 4.62
N GLU A 142 19.99 -12.29 4.52
CA GLU A 142 21.37 -12.64 4.15
C GLU A 142 21.53 -13.39 2.82
N ASN A 143 20.61 -13.16 1.87
CA ASN A 143 20.75 -13.70 0.53
C ASN A 143 22.00 -13.14 -0.15
N LEU A 144 22.91 -14.04 -0.55
CA LEU A 144 24.11 -13.67 -1.28
C LEU A 144 23.75 -13.28 -2.71
N ILE A 145 24.27 -12.14 -3.13
CA ILE A 145 24.21 -11.73 -4.52
C ILE A 145 25.27 -12.53 -5.26
N THR A 146 24.83 -13.31 -6.25
CA THR A 146 25.53 -14.45 -6.86
C THR A 146 26.90 -14.12 -7.49
N ASN A 147 27.24 -12.84 -7.63
CA ASN A 147 28.41 -12.40 -8.41
C ASN A 147 29.47 -11.64 -7.59
N GLN A 148 29.43 -11.67 -6.24
CA GLN A 148 30.27 -10.81 -5.40
C GLN A 148 30.11 -9.32 -5.75
N ILE A 149 28.94 -8.95 -6.25
CA ILE A 149 28.58 -7.60 -6.65
C ILE A 149 27.97 -6.92 -5.43
N TYR A 150 28.72 -6.02 -4.80
CA TYR A 150 28.35 -5.26 -3.62
C TYR A 150 28.03 -3.82 -4.02
N LEU A 151 26.81 -3.39 -3.70
CA LEU A 151 26.37 -2.01 -3.90
C LEU A 151 27.30 -1.04 -3.14
N GLY A 152 27.91 -0.10 -3.86
CA GLY A 152 28.85 0.87 -3.29
C GLY A 152 30.32 0.44 -3.28
N GLU A 153 30.64 -0.81 -3.63
CA GLU A 153 32.02 -1.25 -3.88
C GLU A 153 32.27 -1.42 -5.39
N ASN A 154 31.76 -2.51 -5.97
CA ASN A 154 31.92 -2.85 -7.39
C ASN A 154 30.60 -2.79 -8.17
N LEU A 155 29.54 -2.26 -7.56
CA LEU A 155 28.28 -1.89 -8.21
C LEU A 155 27.94 -0.43 -7.97
N ILE A 156 27.88 0.33 -9.05
CA ILE A 156 27.29 1.66 -9.07
C ILE A 156 25.81 1.51 -9.42
N ALA A 157 24.91 1.79 -8.48
CA ALA A 157 23.49 1.97 -8.79
C ALA A 157 23.13 3.45 -8.90
N THR A 158 22.34 3.76 -9.92
CA THR A 158 21.78 5.09 -10.15
C THR A 158 20.27 4.99 -10.10
N PHE A 159 19.64 5.86 -9.32
CA PHE A 159 18.20 5.97 -9.21
C PHE A 159 17.79 7.37 -9.66
N GLU A 160 16.67 7.48 -10.38
CA GLU A 160 16.06 8.76 -10.74
C GLU A 160 14.63 8.82 -10.21
N THR A 161 14.14 10.04 -10.06
CA THR A 161 12.72 10.31 -9.81
C THR A 161 12.22 11.26 -10.89
N SER A 162 10.90 11.41 -11.00
CA SER A 162 10.30 12.38 -11.92
C SER A 162 10.82 13.81 -11.72
N ASP A 163 11.23 14.14 -10.48
CA ASP A 163 11.68 15.48 -10.09
C ASP A 163 13.21 15.65 -10.18
N CYS A 164 13.96 14.56 -10.35
CA CYS A 164 15.42 14.56 -10.44
C CYS A 164 15.88 13.50 -11.46
N PRO A 165 15.82 13.82 -12.77
CA PRO A 165 16.25 12.92 -13.82
C PRO A 165 17.77 12.75 -13.80
N LEU A 166 18.26 11.55 -14.08
CA LEU A 166 19.70 11.28 -14.12
C LEU A 166 20.33 11.98 -15.33
N ASP A 167 21.26 12.88 -15.07
CA ASP A 167 22.04 13.54 -16.12
C ASP A 167 23.41 12.85 -16.35
N TYR A 168 23.94 13.01 -17.57
CA TYR A 168 25.23 12.44 -17.98
C TYR A 168 26.40 12.87 -17.09
N GLN A 169 26.40 14.13 -16.65
CA GLN A 169 27.50 14.71 -15.87
C GLN A 169 27.55 14.10 -14.46
N SER A 170 26.38 13.88 -13.85
CA SER A 170 26.19 13.19 -12.58
C SER A 170 26.67 11.74 -12.65
N ILE A 171 26.39 11.03 -13.74
CA ILE A 171 26.89 9.66 -13.96
C ILE A 171 28.42 9.66 -14.14
N ASN A 172 28.95 10.55 -14.98
CA ASN A 172 30.37 10.62 -15.28
C ASN A 172 31.21 10.98 -14.03
N ASN A 173 30.69 11.87 -13.17
CA ASN A 173 31.33 12.20 -11.89
C ASN A 173 31.39 11.00 -10.95
N LYS A 174 30.33 10.18 -10.88
CA LYS A 174 30.34 8.93 -10.10
C LYS A 174 31.35 7.93 -10.65
N ILE A 175 31.38 7.72 -11.97
CA ILE A 175 32.35 6.83 -12.62
C ILE A 175 33.79 7.25 -12.24
N ASN A 176 34.10 8.54 -12.36
CA ASN A 176 35.43 9.08 -12.02
C ASN A 176 35.78 9.01 -10.52
N GLN A 177 34.78 8.96 -9.64
CA GLN A 177 35.01 8.82 -8.20
C GLN A 177 35.42 7.39 -7.82
N PHE A 178 34.87 6.38 -8.51
CA PHE A 178 35.07 4.96 -8.17
C PHE A 178 36.13 4.25 -9.04
N LEU A 179 36.55 4.83 -10.17
CA LEU A 179 37.59 4.28 -11.06
C LEU A 179 38.98 4.96 -10.90
N LYS A 180 39.28 5.54 -9.74
CA LYS A 180 40.62 6.08 -9.42
C LYS A 180 41.56 5.03 -8.86
#